data_AF-A0A840FGQ1-F1
#
_entry.id   AF-A0A840FGQ1-F1
#
_cell.length_a   1.000
_cell.length_b   1.000
_cell.length_c   1.000
_cell.angle_alpha   90.00
_cell.angle_beta   90.00
_cell.angle_gamma   90.00
#
_symmetry.space_group_name_H-M   'P 1'
#
loop_
_entity.id
_entity.type
_entity.pdbx_description
1 polymer ?
#
loop_
_entity_poly.entity_id
_entity_poly.type
_entity_poly.pdbx_seq_one_letter_code
_entity_poly.pdbx_strand_id
1 'polypeptide(L)'
;MGQLDTRQKLAILADAAKYDASCASSGTQKRNSRDGKGLGSTEGMGICHAYAPDGRCISLLKILLTNSCIFDCHYCINRKSSNVRRARFTAQEVVQLTIAFYKRNYIEGLFLSSGIIKSSDYTMEQMVEVARSLREDHHFRGYIHLKTIPDADPELVHRAGLYADRVSINVELPTAGGLKRLAPEKDGVRIEGAMRDVKTAIQDLSDAKKRYKSAPRFAPAGQSTQMIVGADAATDGDIVTRASSLYDRFGLRRVYYSAFSPIPDASAVLPLQRPPLMREHRLYQSDWLMRFYDYKPAEVVAAVDEKTGMLPLDIDPKLAWALKFREHFPVDVNRAPREMLLRVPGLGVKAVNAILTSRRWRRLRLDDVARLTVSVTKVRPFIVAEDWRPVVLSDRAELKPIVAPKREQLELFAA
;
A
#
# COMPACT_ATOMS: atom_id res chain seq x y z
N MET A 1 -20.03 31.50 -12.68
CA MET A 1 -18.73 30.78 -12.58
C MET A 1 -18.46 30.13 -13.92
N GLY A 2 -17.34 30.45 -14.58
CA GLY A 2 -17.00 29.87 -15.89
C GLY A 2 -16.85 28.36 -15.82
N GLN A 3 -17.34 27.65 -16.84
CA GLN A 3 -17.24 26.21 -16.96
C GLN A 3 -15.76 25.80 -17.04
N LEU A 4 -15.32 24.92 -16.15
CA LEU A 4 -13.94 24.42 -16.15
C LEU A 4 -13.71 23.55 -17.39
N ASP A 5 -12.61 23.78 -18.11
CA ASP A 5 -12.19 22.90 -19.19
C ASP A 5 -11.60 21.57 -18.65
N THR A 6 -11.42 20.57 -19.51
CA THR A 6 -10.92 19.25 -19.14
C THR A 6 -9.52 19.30 -18.51
N ARG A 7 -8.64 20.20 -18.95
CA ARG A 7 -7.27 20.33 -18.42
C ARG A 7 -7.28 20.93 -17.01
N GLN A 8 -8.13 21.93 -16.77
CA GLN A 8 -8.34 22.52 -15.45
C GLN A 8 -8.94 21.50 -14.48
N LYS A 9 -9.96 20.74 -14.91
CA LYS A 9 -10.52 19.63 -14.12
C LYS A 9 -9.45 18.59 -13.80
N LEU A 10 -8.63 18.19 -14.78
CA LEU A 10 -7.55 17.24 -14.58
C LEU A 10 -6.55 17.73 -13.53
N ALA A 11 -6.10 18.97 -13.61
CA ALA A 11 -5.16 19.53 -12.64
C ALA A 11 -5.70 19.48 -11.20
N ILE A 12 -6.99 19.80 -11.01
CA ILE A 12 -7.65 19.77 -9.70
C ILE A 12 -7.81 18.33 -9.20
N LEU A 13 -8.31 17.44 -10.06
CA LEU A 13 -8.71 16.08 -9.68
C LEU A 13 -7.52 15.12 -9.56
N ALA A 14 -6.45 15.34 -10.32
CA ALA A 14 -5.18 14.66 -10.13
C ALA A 14 -4.48 15.08 -8.84
N ASP A 15 -4.47 16.38 -8.50
CA ASP A 15 -3.89 16.86 -7.24
C ASP A 15 -4.67 16.32 -6.04
N ALA A 16 -6.00 16.33 -6.09
CA ALA A 16 -6.84 15.76 -5.04
C ALA A 16 -6.64 14.24 -4.88
N ALA A 17 -6.32 13.51 -5.95
CA ALA A 17 -6.03 12.08 -5.91
C ALA A 17 -4.71 11.73 -5.21
N LYS A 18 -3.81 12.68 -4.94
CA LYS A 18 -2.50 12.41 -4.30
C LYS A 18 -2.62 11.84 -2.89
N TYR A 19 -3.71 12.14 -2.19
CA TYR A 19 -3.98 11.69 -0.82
C TYR A 19 -4.49 10.24 -0.75
N ASP A 20 -4.74 9.59 -1.88
CA ASP A 20 -5.12 8.17 -1.94
C ASP A 20 -3.86 7.30 -2.06
N ALA A 21 -3.52 6.51 -1.05
CA ALA A 21 -2.34 5.65 -1.10
C ALA A 21 -2.72 4.28 -1.68
N SER A 22 -3.01 4.21 -2.99
CA SER A 22 -3.33 2.93 -3.67
C SER A 22 -2.34 2.56 -4.77
N CYS A 23 -1.34 3.40 -5.02
CA CYS A 23 -0.24 3.18 -5.95
C CYS A 23 1.01 3.93 -5.47
N ALA A 24 2.19 3.54 -5.96
CA ALA A 24 3.42 4.28 -5.70
C ALA A 24 3.36 5.60 -6.47
N SER A 25 3.18 6.70 -5.75
CA SER A 25 3.23 8.04 -6.35
C SER A 25 4.69 8.43 -6.58
N SER A 26 4.98 8.95 -7.78
CA SER A 26 6.23 9.65 -8.05
C SER A 26 6.14 11.05 -7.41
N GLY A 27 6.31 11.11 -6.09
CA GLY A 27 6.46 12.38 -5.38
C GLY A 27 7.67 13.11 -5.95
N THR A 28 7.44 14.14 -6.77
CA THR A 28 8.49 14.94 -7.41
C THR A 28 8.28 16.41 -7.03
N GLN A 29 9.39 17.12 -6.79
CA GLN A 29 9.35 18.57 -6.60
C GLN A 29 8.81 19.22 -7.88
N LYS A 30 7.95 20.24 -7.75
CA LYS A 30 7.49 21.04 -8.89
C LYS A 30 8.69 21.78 -9.51
N ARG A 31 8.97 21.46 -10.76
CA ARG A 31 9.99 22.05 -11.61
C ARG A 31 9.29 22.42 -12.91
N ASN A 32 9.63 23.57 -13.45
CA ASN A 32 9.15 23.98 -14.76
C ASN A 32 10.31 24.62 -15.51
N SER A 33 10.31 24.47 -16.82
CA SER A 33 11.33 25.08 -17.69
C SER A 33 10.78 26.34 -18.37
N ARG A 34 9.94 27.12 -17.66
CA ARG A 34 9.36 28.36 -18.22
C ARG A 34 10.41 29.46 -18.44
N ASP A 35 11.55 29.35 -17.78
CA ASP A 35 12.69 30.25 -17.93
C ASP A 35 13.54 29.97 -19.18
N GLY A 36 13.20 28.92 -19.96
CA GLY A 36 13.91 28.54 -21.18
C GLY A 36 15.28 27.93 -20.94
N LYS A 37 15.69 27.68 -19.69
CA LYS A 37 17.02 27.17 -19.32
C LYS A 37 17.07 25.65 -19.21
N GLY A 38 15.97 24.95 -19.47
CA GLY A 38 15.86 23.51 -19.33
C GLY A 38 14.77 22.88 -20.18
N LEU A 39 14.65 21.57 -20.07
CA LEU A 39 13.58 20.78 -20.67
C LEU A 39 12.75 20.10 -19.58
N GLY A 40 11.44 20.00 -19.82
CA GLY A 40 10.50 19.30 -18.96
C GLY A 40 9.81 20.15 -17.90
N SER A 41 8.73 19.62 -17.35
CA SER A 41 7.96 20.18 -16.26
C SER A 41 7.39 19.03 -15.43
N THR A 42 7.54 19.07 -14.11
CA THR A 42 6.86 18.15 -13.20
C THR A 42 5.53 18.76 -12.78
N GLU A 43 4.66 18.97 -13.77
CA GLU A 43 3.24 19.23 -13.54
C GLU A 43 2.56 17.92 -13.14
N GLY A 44 1.81 17.94 -12.04
CA GLY A 44 1.16 16.76 -11.46
C GLY A 44 0.01 16.23 -12.31
N MET A 45 0.31 15.62 -13.46
CA MET A 45 -0.65 15.07 -14.42
C MET A 45 -1.34 13.78 -13.94
N GLY A 46 -1.24 13.46 -12.65
CA GLY A 46 -1.92 12.32 -12.05
C GLY A 46 -1.38 10.97 -12.49
N ILE A 47 -0.13 10.85 -12.97
CA ILE A 47 0.44 9.54 -13.30
C ILE A 47 1.04 8.90 -12.05
N CYS A 48 0.71 7.64 -11.78
CA CYS A 48 1.34 6.85 -10.73
C CYS A 48 1.75 5.46 -11.21
N HIS A 49 2.57 4.76 -10.43
CA HIS A 49 3.06 3.44 -10.78
C HIS A 49 2.40 2.36 -9.94
N ALA A 50 1.97 1.29 -10.61
CA ALA A 50 1.42 0.08 -9.98
C ALA A 50 2.18 -1.15 -10.47
N TYR A 51 1.98 -2.28 -9.79
CA TYR A 51 2.51 -3.56 -10.23
C TYR A 51 1.38 -4.45 -10.74
N ALA A 52 1.52 -4.89 -11.99
CA ALA A 52 0.64 -5.86 -12.62
C ALA A 52 0.83 -7.25 -11.97
N PRO A 53 -0.12 -8.20 -12.17
CA PRO A 53 -0.01 -9.56 -11.62
C PRO A 53 1.26 -10.33 -12.04
N ASP A 54 1.87 -9.95 -13.17
CA ASP A 54 3.12 -10.51 -13.70
C ASP A 54 4.39 -9.88 -13.09
N GLY A 55 4.24 -8.91 -12.18
CA GLY A 55 5.34 -8.22 -11.51
C GLY A 55 5.90 -7.03 -12.28
N ARG A 56 5.38 -6.70 -13.48
CA ARG A 56 5.80 -5.50 -14.20
C ARG A 56 5.29 -4.24 -13.53
N CYS A 57 6.14 -3.20 -13.51
CA CYS A 57 5.75 -1.86 -13.11
C CYS A 57 5.02 -1.20 -14.29
N ILE A 58 3.80 -0.72 -14.05
CA ILE A 58 2.95 -0.10 -15.07
C ILE A 58 2.56 1.32 -14.67
N SER A 59 2.41 2.19 -15.66
CA SER A 59 1.97 3.58 -15.45
C SER A 59 0.45 3.71 -15.53
N LEU A 60 -0.18 4.35 -14.53
CA LEU A 60 -1.63 4.54 -14.47
C LEU A 60 -1.99 6.02 -14.44
N LEU A 61 -3.06 6.41 -15.15
CA LEU A 61 -3.74 7.68 -14.92
C LEU A 61 -4.55 7.57 -13.63
N LYS A 62 -4.13 8.28 -12.59
CA LYS A 62 -4.73 8.32 -11.27
C LYS A 62 -5.48 9.63 -11.06
N ILE A 63 -6.81 9.54 -11.09
CA ILE A 63 -7.69 10.70 -11.01
C ILE A 63 -8.92 10.41 -10.16
N LEU A 64 -9.53 11.49 -9.67
CA LEU A 64 -10.88 11.44 -9.12
C LEU A 64 -11.92 11.75 -10.22
N LEU A 65 -13.05 11.05 -10.23
CA LEU A 65 -14.22 11.44 -11.01
C LEU A 65 -14.72 12.82 -10.56
N THR A 66 -14.74 13.05 -9.25
CA THR A 66 -15.02 14.34 -8.63
C THR A 66 -14.29 14.43 -7.29
N ASN A 67 -13.88 15.63 -6.89
CA ASN A 67 -13.40 15.89 -5.55
C ASN A 67 -14.49 16.43 -4.63
N SER A 68 -15.72 16.64 -5.10
CA SER A 68 -16.87 16.95 -4.24
C SER A 68 -17.33 15.70 -3.49
N CYS A 69 -17.62 15.84 -2.19
CA CYS A 69 -18.07 14.75 -1.34
C CYS A 69 -19.19 15.23 -0.40
N ILE A 70 -20.22 14.40 -0.18
CA ILE A 70 -21.26 14.63 0.82
C ILE A 70 -20.85 14.21 2.23
N PHE A 71 -19.76 13.45 2.40
CA PHE A 71 -19.25 13.00 3.69
C PHE A 71 -18.25 14.00 4.27
N ASP A 72 -18.10 14.00 5.59
CA ASP A 72 -17.27 14.94 6.32
C ASP A 72 -16.11 14.27 7.08
N CYS A 73 -15.45 13.28 6.45
CA CYS A 73 -14.30 12.62 7.07
C CYS A 73 -13.21 13.64 7.43
N HIS A 74 -12.90 13.77 8.72
CA HIS A 74 -12.09 14.85 9.27
C HIS A 74 -10.72 14.98 8.62
N TYR A 75 -10.10 13.85 8.26
CA TYR A 75 -8.76 13.74 7.67
C TYR A 75 -8.72 13.99 6.15
N CYS A 76 -9.88 14.09 5.50
CA CYS A 76 -9.97 14.13 4.05
C CYS A 76 -10.06 15.57 3.55
N ILE A 77 -9.15 15.99 2.67
CA ILE A 77 -9.21 17.32 2.02
C ILE A 77 -10.48 17.51 1.17
N ASN A 78 -11.09 16.41 0.74
CA ASN A 78 -12.28 16.41 -0.10
C ASN A 78 -13.58 16.39 0.71
N ARG A 79 -13.52 16.43 2.05
CA ARG A 79 -14.70 16.44 2.92
C ARG A 79 -15.64 17.61 2.60
N LYS A 80 -16.93 17.48 2.88
CA LYS A 80 -17.95 18.48 2.50
C LYS A 80 -17.64 19.89 3.04
N SER A 81 -17.06 19.97 4.24
CA SER A 81 -16.73 21.23 4.91
C SER A 81 -15.44 21.90 4.42
N SER A 82 -14.62 21.25 3.58
CA SER A 82 -13.37 21.84 3.09
C SER A 82 -13.60 22.90 2.01
N ASN A 83 -12.99 24.06 2.18
CA ASN A 83 -13.00 25.15 1.21
C ASN A 83 -11.91 24.97 0.14
N VAL A 84 -12.09 23.95 -0.72
CA VAL A 84 -11.19 23.67 -1.85
C VAL A 84 -11.92 23.81 -3.17
N ARG A 85 -11.18 24.17 -4.23
CA ARG A 85 -11.74 24.26 -5.58
C ARG A 85 -12.29 22.90 -6.01
N ARG A 86 -13.59 22.86 -6.34
CA ARG A 86 -14.26 21.63 -6.74
C ARG A 86 -14.31 21.48 -8.26
N ALA A 87 -14.16 20.26 -8.72
CA ALA A 87 -14.28 19.88 -10.13
C ALA A 87 -14.96 18.52 -10.23
N ARG A 88 -15.55 18.26 -11.39
CA ARG A 88 -16.21 16.99 -11.71
C ARG A 88 -16.05 16.70 -13.19
N PHE A 89 -15.68 15.46 -13.49
CA PHE A 89 -15.79 14.89 -14.82
C PHE A 89 -17.15 14.21 -15.03
N THR A 90 -17.61 14.20 -16.28
CA THR A 90 -18.57 13.19 -16.75
C THR A 90 -17.84 11.86 -17.00
N ALA A 91 -18.58 10.74 -17.05
CA ALA A 91 -18.00 9.46 -17.40
C ALA A 91 -17.29 9.52 -18.78
N GLN A 92 -17.94 10.15 -19.76
CA GLN A 92 -17.38 10.35 -21.10
C GLN A 92 -16.06 11.13 -21.08
N GLU A 93 -15.94 12.19 -20.28
CA GLU A 93 -14.67 12.94 -20.16
C GLU A 93 -13.53 12.05 -19.64
N VAL A 94 -13.79 11.19 -18.65
CA VAL A 94 -12.79 10.25 -18.11
C VAL A 94 -12.39 9.21 -19.15
N VAL A 95 -13.36 8.64 -19.88
CA VAL A 95 -13.12 7.67 -20.95
C VAL A 95 -12.23 8.27 -22.04
N GLN A 96 -12.59 9.45 -22.56
CA GLN A 96 -11.83 10.14 -23.60
C GLN A 96 -10.42 10.50 -23.13
N LEU A 97 -10.28 10.96 -21.89
CA LEU A 97 -8.97 11.28 -21.32
C LEU A 97 -8.09 10.02 -21.22
N THR A 98 -8.64 8.92 -20.73
CA THR A 98 -7.93 7.65 -20.58
C THR A 98 -7.44 7.14 -21.94
N ILE A 99 -8.31 7.12 -22.95
CA ILE A 99 -7.95 6.70 -24.32
C ILE A 99 -6.89 7.62 -24.91
N ALA A 100 -7.00 8.94 -24.69
CA ALA A 100 -6.05 9.91 -25.22
C ALA A 100 -4.64 9.75 -24.63
N PHE A 101 -4.52 9.46 -23.32
CA PHE A 101 -3.24 9.19 -22.67
C PHE A 101 -2.66 7.84 -23.08
N TYR A 102 -3.51 6.81 -23.20
CA TYR A 102 -3.08 5.48 -23.63
C TYR A 102 -2.54 5.49 -25.07
N LYS A 103 -3.26 6.11 -26.01
CA LYS A 103 -2.82 6.23 -27.42
C LYS A 103 -1.49 6.99 -27.59
N ARG A 104 -1.09 7.79 -26.61
CA ARG A 104 0.17 8.54 -26.58
C ARG A 104 1.27 7.81 -25.79
N ASN A 105 1.03 6.58 -25.35
CA ASN A 105 1.94 5.77 -24.54
C ASN A 105 2.33 6.43 -23.20
N TYR A 106 1.47 7.28 -22.64
CA TYR A 106 1.72 7.90 -21.33
C TYR A 106 1.27 7.02 -20.17
N ILE A 107 0.32 6.12 -20.41
CA ILE A 107 -0.24 5.21 -19.41
C ILE A 107 -0.49 3.84 -20.03
N GLU A 108 -0.52 2.82 -19.18
CA GLU A 108 -0.97 1.46 -19.48
C GLU A 108 -2.33 1.16 -18.82
N GLY A 109 -2.89 2.11 -18.07
CA GLY A 109 -4.15 1.89 -17.36
C GLY A 109 -4.71 3.11 -16.62
N LEU A 110 -5.85 2.90 -15.97
CA LEU A 110 -6.62 3.88 -15.20
C LEU A 110 -6.72 3.44 -13.73
N PHE A 111 -6.44 4.36 -12.81
CA PHE A 111 -6.87 4.29 -11.41
C PHE A 111 -7.95 5.36 -11.19
N LEU A 112 -9.18 4.93 -10.93
CA LEU A 112 -10.32 5.83 -10.73
C LEU A 112 -10.87 5.70 -9.31
N SER A 113 -10.95 6.85 -8.65
CA SER A 113 -11.65 7.03 -7.38
C SER A 113 -12.61 8.22 -7.47
N SER A 114 -13.34 8.55 -6.41
CA SER A 114 -14.27 9.66 -6.39
C SER A 114 -14.58 10.10 -4.97
N GLY A 115 -14.91 11.38 -4.79
CA GLY A 115 -15.81 11.82 -3.73
C GLY A 115 -17.26 11.42 -4.05
N ILE A 116 -18.14 11.44 -3.05
CA ILE A 116 -19.54 11.00 -3.20
C ILE A 116 -20.43 12.20 -3.50
N ILE A 117 -21.17 12.14 -4.59
CA ILE A 117 -22.12 13.18 -5.02
C ILE A 117 -23.51 12.58 -5.20
N LYS A 118 -24.55 13.32 -4.80
CA LYS A 118 -25.96 12.88 -4.74
C LYS A 118 -26.17 11.68 -3.80
N SER A 119 -25.64 10.51 -4.14
CA SER A 119 -25.65 9.30 -3.33
C SER A 119 -24.43 8.42 -3.66
N SER A 120 -24.16 7.44 -2.80
CA SER A 120 -23.17 6.39 -3.04
C SER A 120 -23.46 5.65 -4.35
N ASP A 121 -24.72 5.28 -4.58
CA ASP A 121 -25.17 4.58 -5.79
C ASP A 121 -24.92 5.38 -7.06
N TYR A 122 -25.35 6.64 -7.08
CA TYR A 122 -25.16 7.50 -8.25
C TYR A 122 -23.69 7.65 -8.60
N THR A 123 -22.84 7.86 -7.59
CA THR A 123 -21.40 8.00 -7.83
C THR A 123 -20.80 6.69 -8.35
N MET A 124 -21.18 5.57 -7.75
CA MET A 124 -20.69 4.25 -8.13
C MET A 124 -21.16 3.87 -9.55
N GLU A 125 -22.38 4.19 -9.92
CA GLU A 125 -22.92 4.03 -11.28
C GLU A 125 -22.06 4.76 -12.31
N GLN A 126 -21.69 6.01 -12.05
CA GLN A 126 -20.81 6.77 -12.94
C GLN A 126 -19.42 6.14 -13.06
N MET A 127 -18.88 5.59 -11.97
CA MET A 127 -17.58 4.90 -12.01
C MET A 127 -17.65 3.57 -12.78
N VAL A 128 -18.74 2.80 -12.60
CA VAL A 128 -19.01 1.59 -13.37
C VAL A 128 -19.14 1.92 -14.85
N GLU A 129 -19.86 2.99 -15.21
CA GLU A 129 -20.06 3.39 -16.60
C GLU A 129 -18.73 3.73 -17.30
N VAL A 130 -17.78 4.39 -16.62
CA VAL A 130 -16.43 4.60 -17.17
C VAL A 130 -15.77 3.26 -17.50
N ALA A 131 -15.78 2.30 -16.58
CA ALA A 131 -15.12 1.02 -16.78
C ALA A 131 -15.83 0.15 -17.83
N ARG A 132 -17.17 0.12 -17.82
CA ARG A 132 -17.99 -0.54 -18.84
C ARG A 132 -17.67 0.01 -20.22
N SER A 133 -17.78 1.33 -20.40
CA SER A 133 -17.55 1.97 -21.71
C SER A 133 -16.12 1.76 -22.22
N LEU A 134 -15.11 1.82 -21.33
CA LEU A 134 -13.74 1.45 -21.70
C LEU A 134 -13.65 0.01 -22.23
N ARG A 135 -14.30 -0.96 -21.56
CA ARG A 135 -14.21 -2.39 -21.93
C ARG A 135 -15.05 -2.77 -23.15
N GLU A 136 -16.30 -2.33 -23.18
CA GLU A 136 -17.31 -2.75 -24.15
C GLU A 136 -17.28 -1.87 -25.40
N ASP A 137 -17.36 -0.54 -25.24
CA ASP A 137 -17.52 0.38 -26.37
C ASP A 137 -16.17 0.70 -27.03
N HIS A 138 -15.09 0.75 -26.24
CA HIS A 138 -13.76 1.15 -26.71
C HIS A 138 -12.73 0.02 -26.73
N HIS A 139 -13.11 -1.19 -26.31
CA HIS A 139 -12.26 -2.39 -26.28
C HIS A 139 -10.89 -2.16 -25.61
N PHE A 140 -10.83 -1.26 -24.64
CA PHE A 140 -9.63 -0.94 -23.88
C PHE A 140 -9.15 -2.19 -23.12
N ARG A 141 -7.92 -2.63 -23.40
CA ARG A 141 -7.27 -3.79 -22.76
C ARG A 141 -6.24 -3.40 -21.70
N GLY A 142 -6.05 -2.11 -21.45
CA GLY A 142 -5.17 -1.63 -20.38
C GLY A 142 -5.73 -1.92 -18.99
N TYR A 143 -4.89 -1.69 -17.98
CA TYR A 143 -5.23 -2.00 -16.59
C TYR A 143 -6.29 -1.03 -16.04
N ILE A 144 -7.28 -1.53 -15.28
CA ILE A 144 -8.28 -0.70 -14.60
C ILE A 144 -8.31 -1.04 -13.11
N HIS A 145 -8.06 -0.06 -12.27
CA HIS A 145 -8.26 -0.13 -10.81
C HIS A 145 -9.39 0.82 -10.43
N LEU A 146 -10.48 0.26 -9.90
CA LEU A 146 -11.59 1.05 -9.35
C LEU A 146 -11.58 1.04 -7.82
N LYS A 147 -11.69 2.22 -7.22
CA LYS A 147 -11.98 2.33 -5.79
C LYS A 147 -13.48 2.31 -5.57
N THR A 148 -14.01 1.20 -5.09
CA THR A 148 -15.45 1.01 -4.92
C THR A 148 -15.96 1.74 -3.67
N ILE A 149 -17.22 2.16 -3.71
CA ILE A 149 -17.89 2.84 -2.60
C ILE A 149 -18.67 1.77 -1.82
N PRO A 150 -18.29 1.47 -0.56
CA PRO A 150 -18.86 0.36 0.20
C PRO A 150 -20.35 0.56 0.54
N ASP A 151 -20.81 1.80 0.64
CA ASP A 151 -22.22 2.14 0.90
C ASP A 151 -23.08 2.18 -0.36
N ALA A 152 -22.56 1.76 -1.52
CA ALA A 152 -23.33 1.63 -2.74
C ALA A 152 -24.01 0.26 -2.82
N ASP A 153 -25.05 0.16 -3.66
CA ASP A 153 -25.72 -1.10 -3.99
C ASP A 153 -24.69 -2.22 -4.30
N PRO A 154 -24.78 -3.39 -3.65
CA PRO A 154 -23.89 -4.52 -3.91
C PRO A 154 -23.77 -4.90 -5.39
N GLU A 155 -24.84 -4.73 -6.18
CA GLU A 155 -24.82 -5.01 -7.62
C GLU A 155 -23.92 -4.02 -8.39
N LEU A 156 -23.84 -2.75 -7.96
CA LEU A 156 -22.91 -1.78 -8.53
C LEU A 156 -21.46 -2.16 -8.22
N VAL A 157 -21.19 -2.65 -7.01
CA VAL A 157 -19.87 -3.14 -6.61
C VAL A 157 -19.51 -4.41 -7.40
N HIS A 158 -20.47 -5.31 -7.62
CA HIS A 158 -20.30 -6.50 -8.44
C HIS A 158 -19.96 -6.13 -9.89
N ARG A 159 -20.74 -5.24 -10.52
CA ARG A 159 -20.46 -4.74 -11.88
C ARG A 159 -19.07 -4.11 -12.00
N ALA A 160 -18.64 -3.34 -11.00
CA ALA A 160 -17.28 -2.80 -10.98
C ALA A 160 -16.20 -3.89 -11.03
N GLY A 161 -16.42 -5.01 -10.32
CA GLY A 161 -15.51 -6.15 -10.36
C GLY A 161 -15.46 -6.88 -11.70
N LEU A 162 -16.55 -6.90 -12.48
CA LEU A 162 -16.59 -7.49 -13.83
C LEU A 162 -15.73 -6.72 -14.84
N TYR A 163 -15.69 -5.38 -14.73
CA TYR A 163 -14.99 -4.52 -15.68
C TYR A 163 -13.55 -4.17 -15.25
N ALA A 164 -13.28 -4.13 -13.94
CA ALA A 164 -11.97 -3.77 -13.39
C ALA A 164 -11.00 -4.96 -13.31
N ASP A 165 -9.70 -4.68 -13.41
CA ASP A 165 -8.65 -5.64 -13.09
C ASP A 165 -8.45 -5.77 -11.57
N ARG A 166 -8.57 -4.66 -10.84
CA ARG A 166 -8.49 -4.59 -9.38
C ARG A 166 -9.59 -3.70 -8.82
N VAL A 167 -10.12 -4.11 -7.68
CA VAL A 167 -11.01 -3.26 -6.87
C VAL A 167 -10.35 -2.93 -5.53
N SER A 168 -10.69 -1.80 -4.94
CA SER A 168 -10.28 -1.46 -3.58
C SER A 168 -11.36 -0.79 -2.77
N ILE A 169 -11.50 -1.21 -1.52
CA ILE A 169 -12.40 -0.62 -0.52
C ILE A 169 -11.52 -0.17 0.64
N ASN A 170 -11.59 1.10 1.02
CA ASN A 170 -10.81 1.60 2.15
C ASN A 170 -11.52 1.30 3.48
N VAL A 171 -10.80 0.66 4.40
CA VAL A 171 -11.21 0.57 5.81
C VAL A 171 -10.93 1.87 6.58
N GLU A 172 -10.10 2.74 6.01
CA GLU A 172 -9.78 4.09 6.47
C GLU A 172 -8.97 4.15 7.76
N LEU A 173 -9.52 3.67 8.87
CA LEU A 173 -8.89 3.73 10.19
C LEU A 173 -8.67 2.32 10.74
N PRO A 174 -7.61 2.10 11.54
CA PRO A 174 -7.31 0.78 12.08
C PRO A 174 -8.29 0.34 13.19
N THR A 175 -8.91 1.30 13.90
CA THR A 175 -9.81 1.04 15.02
C THR A 175 -11.24 1.50 14.74
N ALA A 176 -12.22 0.79 15.30
CA ALA A 176 -13.63 1.18 15.18
C ALA A 176 -13.93 2.53 15.85
N GLY A 177 -13.29 2.80 17.00
CA GLY A 177 -13.40 4.09 17.69
C GLY A 177 -12.81 5.24 16.87
N GLY A 178 -11.67 5.01 16.22
CA GLY A 178 -11.06 5.96 15.28
C GLY A 178 -11.96 6.24 14.09
N LEU A 179 -12.54 5.20 13.47
CA LEU A 179 -13.47 5.34 12.35
C LEU A 179 -14.70 6.17 12.74
N LYS A 180 -15.39 5.83 13.84
CA LYS A 180 -16.57 6.55 14.31
C LYS A 180 -16.29 8.03 14.60
N ARG A 181 -15.12 8.33 15.16
CA ARG A 181 -14.73 9.70 15.51
C ARG A 181 -14.29 10.52 14.29
N LEU A 182 -13.57 9.91 13.34
CA LEU A 182 -12.90 10.63 12.26
C LEU A 182 -13.60 10.52 10.90
N ALA A 183 -14.52 9.59 10.72
CA ALA A 183 -15.35 9.43 9.53
C ALA A 183 -16.77 9.00 9.94
N PRO A 184 -17.55 9.89 10.57
CA PRO A 184 -18.82 9.52 11.21
C PRO A 184 -19.88 9.02 10.21
N GLU A 185 -19.82 9.40 8.94
CA GLU A 185 -20.72 8.88 7.90
C GLU A 185 -20.34 7.49 7.37
N LYS A 186 -19.21 6.91 7.79
CA LYS A 186 -18.77 5.56 7.36
C LYS A 186 -19.08 4.49 8.39
N ASP A 187 -19.53 3.35 7.91
CA ASP A 187 -19.86 2.19 8.74
C ASP A 187 -18.88 1.03 8.51
N GLY A 188 -18.18 0.61 9.58
CA GLY A 188 -17.20 -0.47 9.51
C GLY A 188 -17.79 -1.84 9.18
N VAL A 189 -19.03 -2.12 9.60
CA VAL A 189 -19.71 -3.39 9.31
C VAL A 189 -20.09 -3.45 7.83
N ARG A 190 -20.60 -2.36 7.26
CA ARG A 190 -20.91 -2.27 5.82
C ARG A 190 -19.65 -2.39 4.97
N ILE A 191 -18.57 -1.69 5.36
CA ILE A 191 -17.27 -1.80 4.68
C ILE A 191 -16.80 -3.26 4.64
N GLU A 192 -16.81 -3.93 5.79
CA GLU A 192 -16.40 -5.34 5.89
C GLU A 192 -17.36 -6.29 5.14
N GLY A 193 -18.65 -5.97 5.09
CA GLY A 193 -19.65 -6.68 4.27
C GLY A 193 -19.30 -6.62 2.79
N ALA A 194 -19.11 -5.42 2.25
CA ALA A 194 -18.74 -5.23 0.84
C ALA A 194 -17.41 -5.93 0.48
N MET A 195 -16.42 -5.92 1.37
CA MET A 195 -15.15 -6.65 1.17
C MET A 195 -15.35 -8.17 1.14
N ARG A 196 -16.28 -8.69 1.96
CA ARG A 196 -16.65 -10.11 1.96
C ARG A 196 -17.34 -10.49 0.66
N ASP A 197 -18.28 -9.69 0.19
CA ASP A 197 -19.02 -9.96 -1.04
C ASP A 197 -18.07 -9.98 -2.26
N VAL A 198 -17.13 -9.04 -2.31
CA VAL A 198 -16.06 -9.03 -3.33
C VAL A 198 -15.18 -10.27 -3.23
N LYS A 199 -14.84 -10.76 -2.02
CA LYS A 199 -14.06 -11.98 -1.84
C LYS A 199 -14.82 -13.18 -2.40
N THR A 200 -16.08 -13.32 -2.03
CA THR A 200 -16.95 -14.41 -2.49
C THR A 200 -17.05 -14.39 -4.02
N ALA A 201 -17.33 -13.23 -4.63
CA ALA A 201 -17.40 -13.10 -6.08
C ALA A 201 -16.08 -13.46 -6.78
N ILE A 202 -14.92 -13.06 -6.23
CA ILE A 202 -13.60 -13.47 -6.76
C ILE A 202 -13.45 -15.00 -6.72
N GLN A 203 -13.85 -15.64 -5.62
CA GLN A 203 -13.74 -17.09 -5.46
C GLN A 203 -14.66 -17.83 -6.43
N ASP A 204 -15.94 -17.44 -6.47
CA ASP A 204 -16.96 -18.06 -7.32
C ASP A 204 -16.60 -17.97 -8.80
N LEU A 205 -16.18 -16.78 -9.27
CA LEU A 205 -15.83 -16.56 -10.67
C LEU A 205 -14.49 -17.18 -11.05
N SER A 206 -13.54 -17.25 -10.13
CA SER A 206 -12.30 -18.02 -10.31
C SER A 206 -12.60 -19.50 -10.51
N ASP A 207 -13.51 -20.08 -9.71
CA ASP A 207 -13.87 -21.48 -9.82
C ASP A 207 -14.75 -21.76 -11.05
N ALA A 208 -15.68 -20.87 -11.38
CA ALA A 208 -16.45 -20.94 -12.62
C ALA A 208 -15.53 -20.93 -13.86
N LYS A 209 -14.49 -20.09 -13.87
CA LYS A 209 -13.53 -20.00 -14.98
C LYS A 209 -12.69 -21.28 -15.17
N LYS A 210 -12.46 -22.07 -14.12
CA LYS A 210 -11.82 -23.39 -14.24
C LYS A 210 -12.74 -24.40 -14.94
N ARG A 211 -14.06 -24.23 -14.84
CA ARG A 211 -15.07 -25.13 -15.40
C ARG A 211 -15.58 -24.69 -16.77
N TYR A 212 -15.74 -23.39 -16.98
CA TYR A 212 -16.37 -22.80 -18.16
C TYR A 212 -15.48 -21.74 -18.78
N LYS A 213 -15.14 -21.89 -20.07
CA LYS A 213 -14.31 -20.91 -20.81
C LYS A 213 -15.01 -19.55 -20.99
N SER A 214 -16.34 -19.55 -20.98
CA SER A 214 -17.19 -18.36 -21.14
C SER A 214 -17.42 -17.59 -19.82
N ALA A 215 -16.99 -18.13 -18.67
CA ALA A 215 -17.18 -17.45 -17.39
C ALA A 215 -16.46 -16.09 -17.41
N PRO A 216 -17.13 -15.01 -16.97
CA PRO A 216 -16.52 -13.70 -16.96
C PRO A 216 -15.35 -13.64 -15.98
N ARG A 217 -14.44 -12.70 -16.22
CA ARG A 217 -13.38 -12.39 -15.25
C ARG A 217 -13.94 -11.42 -14.22
N PHE A 218 -13.47 -11.55 -12.98
CA PHE A 218 -13.84 -10.65 -11.90
C PHE A 218 -12.59 -10.26 -11.13
N ALA A 219 -12.25 -8.97 -11.15
CA ALA A 219 -11.10 -8.38 -10.47
C ALA A 219 -9.88 -9.32 -10.39
N PRO A 220 -9.32 -9.78 -11.53
CA PRO A 220 -8.27 -10.80 -11.58
C PRO A 220 -7.00 -10.46 -10.77
N ALA A 221 -6.72 -9.17 -10.58
CA ALA A 221 -5.62 -8.68 -9.74
C ALA A 221 -6.00 -8.53 -8.25
N GLY A 222 -7.17 -9.05 -7.87
CA GLY A 222 -7.74 -9.16 -6.53
C GLY A 222 -8.30 -7.87 -5.97
N GLN A 223 -8.56 -7.88 -4.66
CA GLN A 223 -8.98 -6.71 -3.90
C GLN A 223 -7.88 -6.20 -2.97
N SER A 224 -7.91 -4.90 -2.68
CA SER A 224 -6.97 -4.23 -1.76
C SER A 224 -7.68 -3.20 -0.88
N THR A 225 -7.01 -2.75 0.16
CA THR A 225 -7.54 -1.73 1.08
C THR A 225 -6.47 -0.74 1.50
N GLN A 226 -6.86 0.34 2.15
CA GLN A 226 -5.97 1.36 2.69
C GLN A 226 -6.37 1.72 4.13
N MET A 227 -5.35 1.93 4.97
CA MET A 227 -5.44 2.50 6.31
C MET A 227 -4.62 3.79 6.40
N ILE A 228 -5.15 4.75 7.14
CA ILE A 228 -4.47 6.00 7.50
C ILE A 228 -3.73 5.77 8.82
N VAL A 229 -2.47 6.14 8.84
CA VAL A 229 -1.56 5.96 9.97
C VAL A 229 -1.33 7.30 10.64
N GLY A 230 -1.49 7.35 11.96
CA GLY A 230 -1.20 8.54 12.76
C GLY A 230 -2.22 9.67 12.67
N ALA A 231 -3.45 9.38 12.22
CA ALA A 231 -4.59 10.29 12.37
C ALA A 231 -5.28 10.14 13.75
N ASP A 232 -5.07 9.02 14.44
CA ASP A 232 -5.58 8.72 15.77
C ASP A 232 -4.48 8.13 16.66
N ALA A 233 -4.86 7.71 17.88
CA ALA A 233 -3.99 7.12 18.87
C ALA A 233 -3.66 5.63 18.60
N ALA A 234 -4.02 5.10 17.44
CA ALA A 234 -3.76 3.69 17.13
C ALA A 234 -2.24 3.43 17.11
N THR A 235 -1.86 2.38 17.83
CA THR A 235 -0.48 1.91 17.91
C THR A 235 -0.11 1.12 16.65
N ASP A 236 1.18 0.90 16.42
CA ASP A 236 1.60 0.05 15.30
C ASP A 236 1.18 -1.41 15.51
N GLY A 237 1.08 -1.85 16.77
CA GLY A 237 0.50 -3.15 17.14
C GLY A 237 -0.96 -3.30 16.72
N ASP A 238 -1.79 -2.27 16.93
CA ASP A 238 -3.19 -2.26 16.48
C ASP A 238 -3.28 -2.36 14.95
N ILE A 239 -2.44 -1.60 14.24
CA ILE A 239 -2.42 -1.55 12.78
C ILE A 239 -1.99 -2.90 12.20
N VAL A 240 -0.95 -3.53 12.75
CA VAL A 240 -0.47 -4.85 12.31
C VAL A 240 -1.54 -5.91 12.54
N THR A 241 -2.16 -5.92 13.73
CA THR A 241 -3.23 -6.85 14.08
C THR A 241 -4.43 -6.68 13.14
N ARG A 242 -4.83 -5.43 12.90
CA ARG A 242 -5.91 -5.11 11.97
C ARG A 242 -5.57 -5.56 10.55
N ALA A 243 -4.37 -5.25 10.05
CA ALA A 243 -3.94 -5.66 8.72
C ALA A 243 -4.01 -7.18 8.52
N SER A 244 -3.48 -7.97 9.45
CA SER A 244 -3.59 -9.44 9.39
C SER A 244 -5.04 -9.90 9.32
N SER A 245 -5.89 -9.36 10.20
CA SER A 245 -7.31 -9.73 10.22
C SER A 245 -8.01 -9.45 8.88
N LEU A 246 -7.60 -8.39 8.18
CA LEU A 246 -8.14 -8.02 6.87
C LEU A 246 -7.66 -8.99 5.78
N TYR A 247 -6.39 -9.38 5.79
CA TYR A 247 -5.87 -10.41 4.86
C TYR A 247 -6.61 -11.73 5.04
N ASP A 248 -6.73 -12.22 6.27
CA ASP A 248 -7.31 -13.53 6.57
C ASP A 248 -8.80 -13.58 6.21
N ARG A 249 -9.56 -12.55 6.64
CA ARG A 249 -11.01 -12.51 6.45
C ARG A 249 -11.40 -12.24 5.00
N PHE A 250 -10.69 -11.34 4.31
CA PHE A 250 -11.10 -10.83 2.99
C PHE A 250 -10.20 -11.27 1.82
N GLY A 251 -9.14 -12.05 2.07
CA GLY A 251 -8.28 -12.55 1.00
C GLY A 251 -7.59 -11.43 0.23
N LEU A 252 -7.23 -10.35 0.93
CA LEU A 252 -6.66 -9.15 0.30
C LEU A 252 -5.33 -9.46 -0.38
N ARG A 253 -5.08 -8.79 -1.51
CA ARG A 253 -3.76 -8.82 -2.14
C ARG A 253 -2.79 -7.86 -1.50
N ARG A 254 -3.30 -6.76 -0.94
CA ARG A 254 -2.49 -5.71 -0.32
C ARG A 254 -3.31 -4.81 0.60
N VAL A 255 -2.70 -4.45 1.72
CA VAL A 255 -3.07 -3.32 2.57
C VAL A 255 -2.07 -2.20 2.30
N TYR A 256 -2.59 -0.99 2.05
CA TYR A 256 -1.78 0.21 1.92
C TYR A 256 -1.83 1.03 3.22
N TYR A 257 -0.68 1.57 3.60
CA TYR A 257 -0.53 2.44 4.77
C TYR A 257 -0.21 3.83 4.26
N SER A 258 -1.02 4.82 4.65
CA SER A 258 -0.76 6.22 4.32
C SER A 258 -0.53 6.99 5.60
N ALA A 259 0.65 7.58 5.78
CA ALA A 259 0.82 8.58 6.82
C ALA A 259 -0.21 9.70 6.63
N PHE A 260 -0.89 10.05 7.72
CA PHE A 260 -1.77 11.22 7.75
C PHE A 260 -1.01 12.45 7.26
N SER A 261 -1.63 13.22 6.38
CA SER A 261 -1.11 14.52 5.97
C SER A 261 -2.06 15.58 6.49
N PRO A 262 -1.58 16.56 7.29
CA PRO A 262 -2.37 17.72 7.64
C PRO A 262 -2.93 18.37 6.37
N ILE A 263 -4.21 18.74 6.44
CA ILE A 263 -4.91 19.46 5.38
C ILE A 263 -5.06 20.93 5.79
N PRO A 264 -5.19 21.86 4.84
CA PRO A 264 -5.64 23.21 5.14
C PRO A 264 -6.96 23.16 5.93
N ASP A 265 -7.11 24.02 6.94
CA ASP A 265 -8.27 24.05 7.85
C ASP A 265 -8.52 22.69 8.56
N ALA A 266 -7.45 22.12 9.12
CA ALA A 266 -7.51 20.88 9.87
C ALA A 266 -8.52 20.94 11.02
N SER A 267 -9.27 19.85 11.21
CA SER A 267 -10.16 19.73 12.36
C SER A 267 -9.33 19.64 13.64
N ALA A 268 -9.76 20.31 14.72
CA ALA A 268 -9.09 20.24 16.02
C ALA A 268 -9.00 18.82 16.61
N VAL A 269 -9.81 17.88 16.11
CA VAL A 269 -9.80 16.47 16.52
C VAL A 269 -8.59 15.70 15.96
N LEU A 270 -7.90 16.26 14.96
CA LEU A 270 -6.74 15.62 14.33
C LEU A 270 -5.42 16.12 14.93
N PRO A 271 -4.36 15.28 14.91
CA PRO A 271 -3.03 15.72 15.26
C PRO A 271 -2.56 16.88 14.37
N LEU A 272 -1.86 17.85 14.97
CA LEU A 272 -1.30 19.00 14.25
C LEU A 272 -0.09 18.62 13.39
N GLN A 273 0.64 17.58 13.81
CA GLN A 273 1.87 17.15 13.15
C GLN A 273 1.66 15.88 12.35
N ARG A 274 2.31 15.84 11.19
CA ARG A 274 2.42 14.62 10.37
C ARG A 274 3.23 13.57 11.13
N PRO A 275 2.79 12.30 11.18
CA PRO A 275 3.61 11.24 11.74
C PRO A 275 4.91 11.06 10.93
N PRO A 276 6.00 10.58 11.56
CA PRO A 276 7.26 10.35 10.86
C PRO A 276 7.06 9.42 9.65
N LEU A 277 7.60 9.79 8.48
CA LEU A 277 7.52 8.94 7.27
C LEU A 277 8.10 7.54 7.50
N MET A 278 9.09 7.44 8.39
CA MET A 278 9.67 6.17 8.79
C MET A 278 8.64 5.23 9.45
N ARG A 279 7.61 5.76 10.12
CA ARG A 279 6.54 4.94 10.71
C ARG A 279 5.75 4.18 9.62
N GLU A 280 5.36 4.90 8.56
CA GLU A 280 4.71 4.29 7.38
C GLU A 280 5.60 3.21 6.76
N HIS A 281 6.89 3.50 6.59
CA HIS A 281 7.84 2.54 6.06
C HIS A 281 7.99 1.29 6.96
N ARG A 282 8.03 1.45 8.29
CA ARG A 282 8.09 0.32 9.23
C ARG A 282 6.87 -0.57 9.13
N LEU A 283 5.67 -0.01 8.97
CA LEU A 283 4.45 -0.78 8.75
C LEU A 283 4.49 -1.57 7.44
N TYR A 284 5.00 -0.98 6.35
CA TYR A 284 5.21 -1.73 5.11
C TYR A 284 6.24 -2.85 5.25
N GLN A 285 7.30 -2.65 6.03
CA GLN A 285 8.28 -3.71 6.32
C GLN A 285 7.65 -4.83 7.15
N SER A 286 6.84 -4.49 8.16
CA SER A 286 6.07 -5.45 8.96
C SER A 286 5.06 -6.25 8.13
N ASP A 287 4.32 -5.59 7.23
CA ASP A 287 3.41 -6.24 6.26
C ASP A 287 4.16 -7.23 5.36
N TRP A 288 5.35 -6.84 4.91
CA TRP A 288 6.22 -7.70 4.09
C TRP A 288 6.69 -8.94 4.85
N LEU A 289 7.02 -8.81 6.14
CA LEU A 289 7.37 -9.96 6.98
C LEU A 289 6.21 -10.94 7.11
N MET A 290 4.99 -10.46 7.34
CA MET A 290 3.81 -11.32 7.44
C MET A 290 3.52 -12.05 6.12
N ARG A 291 3.67 -11.36 4.98
CA ARG A 291 3.27 -11.92 3.67
C ARG A 291 4.31 -12.82 3.01
N PHE A 292 5.59 -12.59 3.25
CA PHE A 292 6.66 -13.27 2.51
C PHE A 292 7.67 -13.99 3.40
N TYR A 293 7.67 -13.71 4.71
CA TYR A 293 8.60 -14.33 5.68
C TYR A 293 7.88 -15.21 6.69
N ASP A 294 6.58 -15.47 6.49
CA ASP A 294 5.77 -16.33 7.35
C ASP A 294 5.75 -15.87 8.83
N TYR A 295 5.90 -14.56 9.08
CA TYR A 295 5.76 -13.99 10.42
C TYR A 295 4.28 -13.98 10.82
N LYS A 296 3.99 -14.46 12.03
CA LYS A 296 2.68 -14.29 12.65
C LYS A 296 2.51 -12.84 13.14
N PRO A 297 1.28 -12.32 13.21
CA PRO A 297 1.03 -10.97 13.72
C PRO A 297 1.56 -10.78 15.14
N ALA A 298 1.37 -11.80 16.00
CA ALA A 298 1.88 -11.79 17.36
C ALA A 298 3.41 -11.67 17.43
N GLU A 299 4.15 -12.25 16.47
CA GLU A 299 5.62 -12.09 16.40
C GLU A 299 5.97 -10.63 16.09
N VAL A 300 5.31 -10.02 15.11
CA VAL A 300 5.55 -8.61 14.74
C VAL A 300 5.15 -7.66 15.86
N VAL A 301 3.98 -7.87 16.49
CA VAL A 301 3.51 -7.09 17.63
C VAL A 301 4.48 -7.24 18.79
N ALA A 302 5.05 -8.41 19.03
CA ALA A 302 6.03 -8.56 20.10
C ALA A 302 7.30 -7.73 19.88
N ALA A 303 7.63 -7.36 18.64
CA ALA A 303 8.78 -6.50 18.32
C ALA A 303 8.54 -5.00 18.54
N VAL A 304 7.32 -4.58 18.89
CA VAL A 304 7.04 -3.18 19.26
C VAL A 304 7.62 -2.85 20.64
N ASP A 305 7.80 -1.56 20.91
CA ASP A 305 8.13 -1.08 22.25
C ASP A 305 6.94 -1.29 23.19
N GLU A 306 7.16 -1.96 24.33
CA GLU A 306 6.09 -2.39 25.23
C GLU A 306 5.36 -1.23 25.91
N LYS A 307 6.04 -0.07 26.07
CA LYS A 307 5.44 1.10 26.72
C LYS A 307 4.57 1.88 25.76
N THR A 308 4.95 1.95 24.49
CA THR A 308 4.31 2.82 23.48
C THR A 308 3.46 2.06 22.47
N GLY A 309 3.65 0.75 22.31
CA GLY A 309 3.01 -0.06 21.26
C GLY A 309 3.51 0.26 19.84
N MET A 310 4.58 1.04 19.70
CA MET A 310 5.10 1.53 18.42
C MET A 310 6.31 0.73 17.95
N LEU A 311 6.48 0.62 16.63
CA LEU A 311 7.66 0.01 16.03
C LEU A 311 8.87 0.95 16.19
N PRO A 312 10.07 0.40 16.48
CA PRO A 312 11.30 1.19 16.48
C PRO A 312 11.52 1.85 15.11
N LEU A 313 11.73 3.18 15.12
CA LEU A 313 11.98 3.92 13.88
C LEU A 313 13.44 3.80 13.40
N ASP A 314 14.38 3.50 14.29
CA ASP A 314 15.81 3.49 13.99
C ASP A 314 16.34 2.15 13.45
N ILE A 315 15.59 1.05 13.65
CA ILE A 315 15.93 -0.29 13.15
C ILE A 315 14.72 -0.93 12.46
N ASP A 316 14.94 -1.81 11.48
CA ASP A 316 13.83 -2.49 10.80
C ASP A 316 13.14 -3.53 11.71
N PRO A 317 11.87 -3.88 11.45
CA PRO A 317 11.09 -4.77 12.32
C PRO A 317 11.69 -6.18 12.47
N LYS A 318 12.41 -6.66 11.44
CA LYS A 318 13.04 -7.99 11.48
C LYS A 318 14.21 -8.01 12.45
N LEU A 319 15.03 -6.95 12.39
CA LEU A 319 16.11 -6.73 13.34
C LEU A 319 15.58 -6.45 14.75
N ALA A 320 14.53 -5.64 14.90
CA ALA A 320 13.89 -5.37 16.19
C ALA A 320 13.43 -6.67 16.86
N TRP A 321 12.77 -7.55 16.08
CA TRP A 321 12.39 -8.88 16.56
C TRP A 321 13.60 -9.71 16.99
N ALA A 322 14.62 -9.81 16.13
CA ALA A 322 15.80 -10.63 16.43
C ALA A 322 16.59 -10.16 17.66
N LEU A 323 16.62 -8.85 17.93
CA LEU A 323 17.25 -8.29 19.12
C LEU A 323 16.43 -8.49 20.40
N LYS A 324 15.11 -8.67 20.29
CA LYS A 324 14.24 -8.98 21.44
C LYS A 324 14.25 -10.46 21.78
N PHE A 325 14.24 -11.32 20.76
CA PHE A 325 14.21 -12.78 20.88
C PHE A 325 15.59 -13.40 20.61
N ARG A 326 16.61 -12.95 21.36
CA ARG A 326 18.01 -13.34 21.13
C ARG A 326 18.27 -14.83 21.38
N GLU A 327 17.48 -15.45 22.24
CA GLU A 327 17.55 -16.87 22.59
C GLU A 327 17.32 -17.80 21.38
N HIS A 328 16.73 -17.28 20.31
CA HIS A 328 16.55 -18.00 19.04
C HIS A 328 17.79 -17.96 18.13
N PHE A 329 18.83 -17.23 18.53
CA PHE A 329 20.07 -17.04 17.78
C PHE A 329 21.28 -17.54 18.59
N PRO A 330 22.34 -18.00 17.93
CA PRO A 330 22.53 -18.02 16.48
C PRO A 330 21.89 -19.23 15.77
N VAL A 331 21.51 -19.03 14.50
CA VAL A 331 20.87 -20.05 13.66
C VAL A 331 21.90 -20.76 12.80
N ASP A 332 22.00 -22.09 12.87
CA ASP A 332 22.88 -22.89 12.00
C ASP A 332 22.32 -22.96 10.57
N VAL A 333 23.00 -22.31 9.61
CA VAL A 333 22.57 -22.26 8.21
C VAL A 333 22.49 -23.64 7.54
N ASN A 334 23.28 -24.60 8.02
CA ASN A 334 23.36 -25.95 7.47
C ASN A 334 22.27 -26.87 7.99
N ARG A 335 21.62 -26.54 9.12
CA ARG A 335 20.67 -27.43 9.81
C ARG A 335 19.29 -26.81 10.04
N ALA A 336 19.23 -25.51 10.29
CA ALA A 336 18.00 -24.85 10.72
C ALA A 336 16.86 -24.96 9.70
N PRO A 337 15.61 -25.01 10.15
CA PRO A 337 14.47 -25.00 9.25
C PRO A 337 14.33 -23.66 8.51
N ARG A 338 13.57 -23.65 7.41
CA ARG A 338 13.39 -22.48 6.54
C ARG A 338 12.86 -21.28 7.32
N GLU A 339 11.90 -21.53 8.20
CA GLU A 339 11.22 -20.55 9.03
C GLU A 339 12.24 -19.78 9.87
N MET A 340 13.14 -20.49 10.55
CA MET A 340 14.21 -19.87 11.36
C MET A 340 15.22 -19.09 10.52
N LEU A 341 15.59 -19.58 9.34
CA LEU A 341 16.46 -18.82 8.42
C LEU A 341 15.79 -17.52 7.96
N LEU A 342 14.46 -17.53 7.78
CA LEU A 342 13.70 -16.33 7.48
C LEU A 342 13.65 -15.34 8.64
N ARG A 343 13.99 -15.70 9.89
CA ARG A 343 14.06 -14.76 11.02
C ARG A 343 15.40 -14.03 11.10
N VAL A 344 16.44 -14.54 10.46
CA VAL A 344 17.79 -13.95 10.48
C VAL A 344 17.82 -12.58 9.77
N PRO A 345 18.17 -11.49 10.46
CA PRO A 345 18.34 -10.17 9.84
C PRO A 345 19.33 -10.19 8.68
N GLY A 346 18.99 -9.51 7.58
CA GLY A 346 19.82 -9.48 6.36
C GLY A 346 19.63 -10.66 5.40
N LEU A 347 19.01 -11.77 5.83
CA LEU A 347 18.61 -12.85 4.92
C LEU A 347 17.25 -12.53 4.27
N GLY A 348 17.21 -12.53 2.94
CA GLY A 348 15.96 -12.43 2.18
C GLY A 348 15.43 -13.79 1.70
N VAL A 349 14.18 -13.86 1.24
CA VAL A 349 13.56 -15.12 0.75
C VAL A 349 14.40 -15.82 -0.32
N LYS A 350 14.93 -15.07 -1.29
CA LYS A 350 15.82 -15.62 -2.34
C LYS A 350 17.10 -16.22 -1.74
N ALA A 351 17.73 -15.52 -0.79
CA ALA A 351 18.92 -15.98 -0.11
C ALA A 351 18.65 -17.26 0.70
N VAL A 352 17.55 -17.29 1.46
CA VAL A 352 17.15 -18.46 2.23
C VAL A 352 16.90 -19.66 1.32
N ASN A 353 16.17 -19.49 0.21
CA ASN A 353 15.95 -20.57 -0.74
C ASN A 353 17.27 -21.07 -1.36
N ALA A 354 18.21 -20.18 -1.67
CA ALA A 354 19.53 -20.56 -2.18
C ALA A 354 20.36 -21.32 -1.13
N ILE A 355 20.30 -20.92 0.14
CA ILE A 355 20.93 -21.62 1.27
C ILE A 355 20.37 -23.05 1.38
N LEU A 356 19.05 -23.19 1.37
CA LEU A 356 18.36 -24.49 1.50
C LEU A 356 18.71 -25.45 0.35
N THR A 357 18.84 -24.93 -0.87
CA THR A 357 19.26 -25.72 -2.03
C THR A 357 20.73 -26.11 -1.94
N SER A 358 21.60 -25.15 -1.62
CA SER A 358 23.05 -25.35 -1.63
C SER A 358 23.52 -26.30 -0.52
N ARG A 359 22.89 -26.23 0.67
CA ARG A 359 23.28 -27.06 1.82
C ARG A 359 22.98 -28.56 1.65
N ARG A 360 22.23 -28.93 0.60
CA ARG A 360 22.00 -30.35 0.23
C ARG A 360 23.24 -30.98 -0.41
N TRP A 361 24.09 -30.17 -1.04
CA TRP A 361 25.24 -30.63 -1.81
C TRP A 361 26.58 -30.42 -1.10
N ARG A 362 26.64 -29.43 -0.19
CA ARG A 362 27.83 -29.11 0.58
C ARG A 362 27.47 -28.49 1.91
N ARG A 363 28.40 -28.49 2.85
CA ARG A 363 28.31 -27.63 4.04
C ARG A 363 28.70 -26.21 3.63
N LEU A 364 27.88 -25.25 4.04
CA LEU A 364 28.04 -23.83 3.76
C LEU A 364 28.97 -23.20 4.79
N ARG A 365 29.96 -22.48 4.28
CA ARG A 365 30.88 -21.60 4.99
C ARG A 365 30.34 -20.17 5.01
N LEU A 366 30.94 -19.30 5.82
CA LEU A 366 30.51 -17.90 5.91
C LEU A 366 30.60 -17.18 4.56
N ASP A 367 31.66 -17.46 3.78
CA ASP A 367 31.86 -16.89 2.45
C ASP A 367 30.78 -17.32 1.45
N ASP A 368 30.23 -18.53 1.59
CA ASP A 368 29.11 -18.97 0.74
C ASP A 368 27.86 -18.13 1.06
N VAL A 369 27.59 -17.88 2.34
CA VAL A 369 26.47 -17.03 2.77
C VAL A 369 26.68 -15.57 2.34
N ALA A 370 27.91 -15.08 2.35
CA ALA A 370 28.23 -13.72 1.89
C ALA A 370 27.85 -13.51 0.42
N ARG A 371 28.06 -14.50 -0.45
CA ARG A 371 27.68 -14.45 -1.88
C ARG A 371 26.16 -14.48 -2.11
N LEU A 372 25.39 -14.96 -1.14
CA LEU A 372 23.93 -15.09 -1.24
C LEU A 372 23.18 -13.91 -0.63
N THR A 373 23.88 -12.98 0.02
CA THR A 373 23.27 -11.91 0.82
C THR A 373 23.81 -10.55 0.43
N VAL A 374 23.07 -9.49 0.75
CA VAL A 374 23.50 -8.12 0.45
C VAL A 374 24.62 -7.67 1.39
N SER A 375 24.64 -8.16 2.64
CA SER A 375 25.64 -7.78 3.63
C SER A 375 25.85 -8.89 4.65
N VAL A 376 26.98 -9.59 4.55
CA VAL A 376 27.36 -10.62 5.54
C VAL A 376 27.60 -10.04 6.92
N THR A 377 28.03 -8.77 7.02
CA THR A 377 28.25 -8.07 8.30
C THR A 377 26.99 -7.99 9.15
N LYS A 378 25.81 -7.83 8.53
CA LYS A 378 24.52 -7.82 9.23
C LYS A 378 24.07 -9.21 9.66
N VAL A 379 24.46 -10.24 8.90
CA VAL A 379 24.00 -11.62 9.08
C VAL A 379 24.86 -12.38 10.10
N ARG A 380 26.19 -12.18 10.06
CA ARG A 380 27.18 -12.93 10.87
C ARG A 380 26.91 -12.98 12.39
N PRO A 381 26.29 -11.97 13.06
CA PRO A 381 26.01 -12.07 14.49
C PRO A 381 24.90 -13.10 14.82
N PHE A 382 24.07 -13.44 13.84
CA PHE A 382 22.85 -14.23 14.01
C PHE A 382 22.97 -15.66 13.47
N ILE A 383 24.11 -16.05 12.91
CA ILE A 383 24.26 -17.35 12.24
C ILE A 383 25.48 -18.14 12.69
N VAL A 384 25.38 -19.47 12.57
CA VAL A 384 26.51 -20.40 12.56
C VAL A 384 26.66 -20.96 11.16
N ALA A 385 27.90 -21.04 10.67
CA ALA A 385 28.29 -21.73 9.44
C ALA A 385 29.39 -22.76 9.76
N GLU A 386 29.83 -23.53 8.75
CA GLU A 386 30.85 -24.59 8.95
C GLU A 386 32.13 -24.07 9.64
N ASP A 387 32.59 -22.89 9.22
CA ASP A 387 33.82 -22.22 9.66
C ASP A 387 33.57 -20.96 10.51
N TRP A 388 32.32 -20.70 10.91
CA TRP A 388 31.95 -19.48 11.64
C TRP A 388 30.98 -19.75 12.80
N ARG A 389 31.31 -19.19 13.96
CA ARG A 389 30.41 -19.09 15.11
C ARG A 389 30.51 -17.68 15.72
N PRO A 390 29.39 -17.06 16.13
CA PRO A 390 29.40 -15.72 16.70
C PRO A 390 29.74 -15.75 18.19
N VAL A 391 30.89 -16.34 18.57
CA VAL A 391 31.25 -16.65 19.97
C VAL A 391 31.23 -15.44 20.91
N VAL A 392 31.48 -14.23 20.40
CA VAL A 392 31.54 -12.98 21.19
C VAL A 392 30.47 -11.96 20.77
N LEU A 393 29.69 -12.25 19.72
CA LEU A 393 28.77 -11.26 19.12
C LEU A 393 27.32 -11.46 19.56
N SER A 394 26.87 -12.68 19.85
CA SER A 394 25.49 -12.96 20.25
C SER A 394 25.15 -12.48 21.66
N ASP A 395 26.13 -12.49 22.59
CA ASP A 395 25.94 -12.14 24.01
C ASP A 395 26.32 -10.69 24.36
N ARG A 396 26.78 -9.89 23.38
CA ARG A 396 27.08 -8.47 23.61
C ARG A 396 25.80 -7.69 23.86
N ALA A 397 25.71 -7.04 25.03
CA ALA A 397 24.61 -6.15 25.39
C ALA A 397 24.33 -5.08 24.29
N GLU A 398 25.39 -4.60 23.64
CA GLU A 398 25.36 -3.57 22.60
C GLU A 398 25.53 -4.13 21.17
N LEU A 399 24.66 -5.05 20.76
CA LEU A 399 24.57 -5.50 19.36
C LEU A 399 24.04 -4.40 18.42
N LYS A 400 23.14 -3.55 18.92
CA LYS A 400 22.41 -2.56 18.12
C LYS A 400 23.33 -1.60 17.33
N PRO A 401 24.42 -1.03 17.90
CA PRO A 401 25.36 -0.17 17.16
C PRO A 401 26.09 -0.86 16.00
N ILE A 402 26.25 -2.18 16.03
CA ILE A 402 26.99 -2.96 15.02
C ILE A 402 26.10 -3.26 13.79
N VAL A 403 24.81 -3.46 14.03
CA VAL A 403 23.85 -3.97 13.03
C VAL A 403 22.86 -2.92 12.53
N ALA A 404 22.61 -1.86 13.31
CA ALA A 404 21.81 -0.74 12.89
C ALA A 404 22.49 0.00 11.72
N PRO A 405 21.72 0.60 10.80
CA PRO A 405 22.29 1.50 9.81
C PRO A 405 23.06 2.64 10.51
N LYS A 406 24.19 3.06 9.95
CA LYS A 406 24.93 4.22 10.45
C LYS A 406 23.99 5.42 10.48
N ARG A 407 23.91 6.14 11.60
CA ARG A 407 23.17 7.39 11.69
C ARG A 407 23.90 8.41 10.82
N GLU A 408 23.33 8.76 9.67
CA GLU A 408 23.74 9.97 8.97
C GLU A 408 23.23 11.15 9.79
N GLN A 409 24.16 11.97 10.30
CA GLN A 409 23.82 13.25 10.90
C GLN A 409 23.20 14.09 9.79
N LEU A 410 21.89 14.33 9.87
CA LEU A 410 21.25 15.31 9.01
C LEU A 410 21.82 16.66 9.39
N GLU A 411 22.60 17.25 8.48
CA GLU A 411 23.12 18.61 8.62
C GLU A 411 21.97 19.57 8.93
N LEU A 412 22.09 20.31 10.04
CA LEU A 412 21.06 21.25 10.50
C LEU A 412 20.95 22.48 9.56
N PHE A 413 21.88 22.62 8.60
CA PHE A 413 22.01 23.75 7.68
C PHE A 413 22.42 23.29 6.27
N ALA A 414 21.60 22.50 5.58
CA ALA A 414 21.71 22.42 4.13
C ALA A 414 20.92 23.59 3.53
N ALA A 415 21.64 24.63 3.12
CA ALA A 415 21.13 25.85 2.49
C ALA A 415 20.47 25.62 1.12
#